data_AF-A0A0R1RFF0-F1
#
_entry.id   AF-A0A0R1RFF0-F1
#
_cell.length_a   1.000
_cell.length_b   1.000
_cell.length_c   1.000
_cell.angle_alpha   90.00
_cell.angle_beta   90.00
_cell.angle_gamma   90.00
#
_symmetry.space_group_name_H-M   'P 1'
#
loop_
_entity.id
_entity.type
_entity.pdbx_description
1 polymer ?
#
loop_
_entity_poly.entity_id
_entity_poly.type
_entity_poly.pdbx_seq_one_letter_code
_entity_poly.pdbx_strand_id
1 'polypeptide(L)'
;MKNENLGTIYANQRAKYDKHEGVYALGTFTNTDESQLTGTATQLFPTERTLKNFATVSKNGYTKNNFNRDQSIYTINSDDILQIMTDMLGDSSIKITAEITEFLEGIGNQQPEHMVSVSQITAPDDSQYYLMQAGVSALEASNNALKISEQNYDHDLFTSSEDNINIIEDAMPLFVLEYVNHILDLDLSPAKILETSDIGQDFDEATNSNLLFIIIHMAK
;
A
#
# COMPACT_ATOMS: atom_id res chain seq x y z
N MET A 1 -2.98 -1.91 -20.79
CA MET A 1 -2.68 -0.62 -21.46
C MET A 1 -2.42 0.39 -20.36
N LYS A 2 -1.34 1.19 -20.45
CA LYS A 2 -1.10 2.29 -19.49
C LYS A 2 -2.21 3.35 -19.68
N ASN A 3 -2.87 3.78 -18.61
CA ASN A 3 -4.01 4.71 -18.69
C ASN A 3 -3.50 6.14 -18.83
N GLU A 4 -3.80 6.80 -19.97
CA GLU A 4 -3.40 8.18 -20.24
C GLU A 4 -4.17 9.22 -19.38
N ASN A 5 -5.24 8.84 -18.69
CA ASN A 5 -6.05 9.72 -17.84
C ASN A 5 -5.64 9.77 -16.36
N LEU A 6 -4.48 9.18 -16.01
CA LEU A 6 -3.95 9.16 -14.64
C LEU A 6 -3.95 10.55 -13.98
N GLY A 7 -3.56 11.59 -14.72
CA GLY A 7 -3.53 12.97 -14.21
C GLY A 7 -4.91 13.49 -13.81
N THR A 8 -5.94 13.22 -14.60
CA THR A 8 -7.32 13.65 -14.30
C THR A 8 -7.94 12.86 -13.14
N ILE A 9 -7.70 11.55 -13.07
CA ILE A 9 -8.17 10.71 -11.96
C ILE A 9 -7.53 11.18 -10.65
N TYR A 10 -6.22 11.40 -10.68
CA TYR A 10 -5.47 11.90 -9.54
C TYR A 10 -5.96 13.28 -9.06
N ALA A 11 -6.12 14.26 -9.95
CA ALA A 11 -6.56 15.60 -9.56
C ALA A 11 -7.95 15.59 -8.89
N ASN A 12 -8.87 14.78 -9.45
CA ASN A 12 -10.22 14.64 -8.91
C ASN A 12 -10.25 13.86 -7.58
N GLN A 13 -9.41 12.84 -7.42
CA GLN A 13 -9.31 12.09 -6.17
C GLN A 13 -8.66 12.93 -5.08
N ARG A 14 -7.54 13.62 -5.36
CA ARG A 14 -6.87 14.52 -4.42
C ARG A 14 -7.82 15.58 -3.87
N ALA A 15 -8.63 16.21 -4.74
CA ALA A 15 -9.60 17.23 -4.33
C ALA A 15 -10.73 16.69 -3.41
N LYS A 16 -11.07 15.40 -3.49
CA LYS A 16 -12.14 14.79 -2.67
C LYS A 16 -11.75 14.58 -1.20
N TYR A 17 -10.46 14.57 -0.89
CA TYR A 17 -9.93 14.23 0.44
C TYR A 17 -9.20 15.38 1.14
N ASP A 18 -9.39 16.58 0.61
CA ASP A 18 -9.17 17.86 1.29
C ASP A 18 -10.20 18.10 2.43
N LYS A 19 -10.71 17.03 3.05
CA LYS A 19 -11.76 17.10 4.10
C LYS A 19 -11.21 17.53 5.47
N HIS A 20 -9.89 17.45 5.65
CA HIS A 20 -9.18 17.83 6.87
C HIS A 20 -8.13 18.93 6.58
N GLU A 21 -8.53 20.05 5.98
CA GLU A 21 -7.63 21.20 5.72
C GLU A 21 -6.38 20.82 4.89
N GLY A 22 -6.53 19.94 3.91
CA GLY A 22 -5.44 19.46 3.04
C GLY A 22 -4.82 18.14 3.47
N VAL A 23 -5.22 17.58 4.61
CA VAL A 23 -4.62 16.35 5.15
C VAL A 23 -5.32 15.11 4.62
N TYR A 24 -4.56 14.28 3.91
CA TYR A 24 -4.97 12.94 3.49
C TYR A 24 -4.81 11.97 4.68
N ALA A 25 -5.91 11.73 5.40
CA ALA A 25 -5.92 11.07 6.71
C ALA A 25 -5.68 9.54 6.66
N LEU A 26 -4.51 9.13 6.19
CA LEU A 26 -4.09 7.72 6.16
C LEU A 26 -3.63 7.23 7.53
N GLY A 27 -3.98 5.98 7.80
CA GLY A 27 -3.51 5.22 8.94
C GLY A 27 -2.96 3.89 8.47
N THR A 28 -1.78 3.53 8.96
CA THR A 28 -1.09 2.26 8.73
C THR A 28 -1.64 1.14 9.62
N PHE A 29 -1.96 0.01 9.03
CA PHE A 29 -2.42 -1.21 9.69
C PHE A 29 -1.53 -2.37 9.24
N THR A 30 -1.32 -3.35 10.13
CA THR A 30 -0.46 -4.49 9.82
C THR A 30 -0.98 -5.78 10.46
N ASN A 31 -0.64 -6.90 9.86
CA ASN A 31 -0.71 -8.22 10.48
C ASN A 31 0.52 -9.05 10.07
N THR A 32 1.20 -9.62 11.06
CA THR A 32 2.39 -10.47 10.89
C THR A 32 2.22 -11.83 11.55
N ASP A 33 1.00 -12.16 12.01
CA ASP A 33 0.69 -13.48 12.56
C ASP A 33 0.32 -14.41 11.40
N GLU A 34 1.30 -15.19 10.94
CA GLU A 34 1.14 -16.16 9.84
C GLU A 34 -0.07 -17.09 10.00
N SER A 35 -0.52 -17.36 11.23
CA SER A 35 -1.70 -18.20 11.46
C SER A 35 -3.03 -17.53 11.07
N GLN A 36 -3.03 -16.21 10.90
CA GLN A 36 -4.16 -15.38 10.48
C GLN A 36 -4.05 -14.88 9.03
N LEU A 37 -2.89 -15.05 8.39
CA LEU A 37 -2.61 -14.64 7.02
C LEU A 37 -3.02 -15.72 6.02
N THR A 38 -4.32 -16.02 5.96
CA THR A 38 -4.86 -17.08 5.09
C THR A 38 -5.15 -16.61 3.66
N GLY A 39 -4.91 -15.34 3.34
CA GLY A 39 -5.32 -14.70 2.09
C GLY A 39 -6.74 -14.17 2.14
N THR A 40 -7.70 -14.96 2.65
CA THR A 40 -9.10 -14.52 2.71
C THR A 40 -9.42 -13.77 4.01
N ALA A 41 -9.95 -12.54 3.89
CA ALA A 41 -10.53 -11.75 4.99
C ALA A 41 -9.60 -11.58 6.21
N THR A 42 -8.32 -11.34 5.95
CA THR A 42 -7.32 -11.11 6.99
C THR A 42 -7.59 -9.78 7.71
N GLN A 43 -7.71 -9.83 9.04
CA GLN A 43 -7.86 -8.64 9.87
C GLN A 43 -6.50 -7.97 10.06
N LEU A 44 -6.42 -6.68 9.75
CA LEU A 44 -5.27 -5.86 10.04
C LEU A 44 -5.49 -5.05 11.33
N PHE A 45 -4.41 -4.76 12.05
CA PHE A 45 -4.44 -4.03 13.30
C PHE A 45 -3.73 -2.69 13.17
N PRO A 46 -4.28 -1.60 13.75
CA PRO A 46 -3.67 -0.28 13.64
C PRO A 46 -2.32 -0.25 14.37
N THR A 47 -1.34 0.41 13.76
CA THR A 47 -0.10 0.74 14.46
C THR A 47 -0.34 1.84 15.51
N GLU A 48 0.60 2.01 16.44
CA GLU A 48 0.56 3.13 17.40
C GLU A 48 0.58 4.50 16.71
N ARG A 49 1.26 4.61 15.56
CA ARG A 49 1.25 5.84 14.74
C ARG A 49 -0.16 6.14 14.24
N THR A 50 -0.88 5.13 13.78
CA THR A 50 -2.27 5.27 13.30
C THR A 50 -3.20 5.75 14.40
N LEU A 51 -3.11 5.17 15.59
CA LEU A 51 -3.92 5.60 16.72
C LEU A 51 -3.68 7.09 17.05
N LYS A 52 -2.42 7.54 17.01
CA LYS A 52 -2.07 8.95 17.23
C LYS A 52 -2.57 9.86 16.11
N ASN A 53 -2.32 9.49 14.85
CA ASN A 53 -2.72 10.27 13.68
C ASN A 53 -4.24 10.41 13.61
N PHE A 54 -4.97 9.31 13.73
CA PHE A 54 -6.43 9.34 13.70
C PHE A 54 -7.01 10.12 14.88
N ALA A 55 -6.36 10.09 16.05
CA ALA A 55 -6.76 10.92 17.18
C ALA A 55 -6.63 12.43 16.90
N THR A 56 -5.69 12.85 16.04
CA THR A 56 -5.53 14.28 15.68
C THR A 56 -6.51 14.77 14.61
N VAL A 57 -6.94 13.89 13.70
CA VAL A 57 -7.78 14.28 12.55
C VAL A 57 -9.26 13.94 12.73
N SER A 58 -9.59 12.96 13.59
CA SER A 58 -10.97 12.59 13.90
C SER A 58 -11.59 13.58 14.88
N LYS A 59 -12.74 14.16 14.52
CA LYS A 59 -13.42 15.22 15.30
C LYS A 59 -13.71 14.87 16.76
N ASN A 60 -13.86 13.58 17.07
CA ASN A 60 -14.20 13.09 18.42
C ASN A 60 -13.03 12.34 19.10
N GLY A 61 -11.83 12.38 18.49
CA GLY A 61 -10.73 11.49 18.83
C GLY A 61 -10.98 10.06 18.33
N TYR A 62 -9.87 9.37 18.01
CA TYR A 62 -9.87 7.98 17.60
C TYR A 62 -9.18 7.14 18.68
N THR A 63 -9.84 6.06 19.10
CA THR A 63 -9.33 5.14 20.12
C THR A 63 -9.39 3.71 19.62
N LYS A 64 -8.75 2.79 20.34
CA LYS A 64 -8.87 1.35 20.06
C LYS A 64 -10.33 0.85 20.08
N ASN A 65 -11.22 1.49 20.84
CA ASN A 65 -12.64 1.15 20.84
C ASN A 65 -13.35 1.55 19.54
N ASN A 66 -12.91 2.64 18.90
CA ASN A 66 -13.41 3.02 17.57
C ASN A 66 -13.01 1.94 16.55
N PHE A 67 -11.73 1.53 16.55
CA PHE A 67 -11.26 0.43 15.71
C PHE A 67 -12.08 -0.85 15.93
N ASN A 68 -12.27 -1.29 17.19
CA ASN A 68 -12.99 -2.53 17.48
C ASN A 68 -14.44 -2.52 16.97
N ARG A 69 -15.09 -1.36 16.92
CA ARG A 69 -16.44 -1.22 16.37
C ARG A 69 -16.44 -1.33 14.85
N ASP A 70 -15.41 -0.79 14.23
CA ASP A 70 -15.30 -0.62 12.78
C ASP A 70 -14.28 -1.61 12.17
N GLN A 71 -13.95 -2.72 12.87
CA GLN A 71 -12.84 -3.61 12.49
C GLN A 71 -12.97 -4.20 11.07
N SER A 72 -14.21 -4.42 10.63
CA SER A 72 -14.52 -5.04 9.33
C SER A 72 -14.12 -4.19 8.14
N ILE A 73 -13.96 -2.87 8.30
CA ILE A 73 -13.46 -2.02 7.22
C ILE A 73 -11.92 -2.04 7.14
N TYR A 74 -11.24 -2.70 8.08
CA TYR A 74 -9.78 -2.84 8.11
C TYR A 74 -9.35 -4.30 7.90
N THR A 75 -10.17 -5.05 7.15
CA THR A 75 -9.83 -6.39 6.67
C THR A 75 -9.41 -6.32 5.21
N ILE A 76 -8.52 -7.21 4.78
CA ILE A 76 -8.16 -7.34 3.36
C ILE A 76 -8.40 -8.74 2.85
N ASN A 77 -8.60 -8.85 1.54
CA ASN A 77 -8.61 -10.11 0.83
C ASN A 77 -7.45 -10.07 -0.18
N SER A 78 -6.55 -11.03 -0.04
CA SER A 78 -5.33 -11.21 -0.82
C SER A 78 -5.37 -12.50 -1.65
N ASP A 79 -6.56 -13.07 -1.88
CA ASP A 79 -6.76 -14.23 -2.77
C ASP A 79 -6.24 -13.93 -4.19
N ASP A 80 -6.49 -12.71 -4.71
CA ASP A 80 -5.99 -12.29 -6.03
C ASP A 80 -4.46 -12.16 -6.05
N ILE A 81 -3.86 -11.68 -4.95
CA ILE A 81 -2.40 -11.61 -4.78
C ILE A 81 -1.81 -13.02 -4.80
N LEU A 82 -2.40 -13.95 -4.05
CA LEU A 82 -1.97 -15.35 -4.03
C LEU A 82 -2.11 -15.99 -5.41
N GLN A 83 -3.18 -15.70 -6.14
CA GLN A 83 -3.38 -16.20 -7.50
C GLN A 83 -2.31 -15.68 -8.45
N ILE A 84 -2.05 -14.36 -8.46
CA ILE A 84 -0.99 -13.74 -9.27
C ILE A 84 0.37 -14.39 -8.99
N MET A 85 0.71 -14.55 -7.71
CA MET A 85 1.98 -15.14 -7.30
C MET A 85 2.07 -16.62 -7.65
N THR A 86 0.98 -17.36 -7.54
CA THR A 86 0.89 -18.78 -7.93
C THR A 86 1.09 -18.93 -9.44
N ASP A 87 0.46 -18.07 -10.25
CA ASP A 87 0.59 -18.10 -11.71
C ASP A 87 2.00 -17.71 -12.16
N MET A 88 2.61 -16.73 -11.49
CA MET A 88 3.98 -16.28 -11.77
C MET A 88 5.03 -17.35 -11.42
N LEU A 89 4.90 -17.99 -10.26
CA LEU A 89 5.89 -18.93 -9.73
C LEU A 89 5.63 -20.39 -10.11
N GLY A 90 4.40 -20.70 -10.54
CA GLY A 90 3.96 -22.07 -10.83
C GLY A 90 3.84 -22.96 -9.60
N ASP A 91 3.73 -22.37 -8.40
CA ASP A 91 3.68 -23.10 -7.13
C ASP A 91 2.62 -22.51 -6.19
N SER A 92 1.75 -23.38 -5.66
CA SER A 92 0.64 -23.01 -4.77
C SER A 92 1.01 -23.04 -3.28
N SER A 93 2.26 -23.37 -2.94
CA SER A 93 2.75 -23.42 -1.55
C SER A 93 3.42 -22.13 -1.07
N ILE A 94 3.18 -21.03 -1.79
CA ILE A 94 3.49 -19.66 -1.35
C ILE A 94 2.73 -19.29 -0.07
N LYS A 95 3.31 -18.41 0.73
CA LYS A 95 2.70 -17.93 1.97
C LYS A 95 2.84 -16.42 2.10
N ILE A 96 1.77 -15.76 2.55
CA ILE A 96 1.86 -14.38 3.01
C ILE A 96 2.39 -14.41 4.44
N THR A 97 3.48 -13.68 4.71
CA THR A 97 4.13 -13.65 6.02
C THR A 97 3.94 -12.30 6.73
N ALA A 98 3.61 -11.25 5.97
CA ALA A 98 3.15 -10.00 6.52
C ALA A 98 2.22 -9.28 5.53
N GLU A 99 1.26 -8.55 6.08
CA GLU A 99 0.43 -7.62 5.32
C GLU A 99 0.45 -6.25 5.98
N ILE A 100 0.73 -5.24 5.17
CA ILE A 100 0.80 -3.85 5.57
C ILE A 100 -0.17 -3.07 4.70
N THR A 101 -1.05 -2.25 5.28
CA THR A 101 -1.98 -1.45 4.50
C THR A 101 -2.20 -0.08 5.12
N GLU A 102 -2.13 0.97 4.32
CA GLU A 102 -2.68 2.27 4.70
C GLU A 102 -4.13 2.37 4.28
N PHE A 103 -4.98 2.71 5.24
CA PHE A 103 -6.40 2.98 5.03
C PHE A 103 -6.72 4.43 5.32
N LEU A 104 -7.64 4.99 4.55
CA LEU A 104 -8.20 6.29 4.85
C LEU A 104 -9.21 6.19 6.00
N GLU A 105 -9.14 7.14 6.95
CA GLU A 105 -10.02 7.18 8.12
C GLU A 105 -11.51 7.13 7.72
N GLY A 106 -12.26 6.23 8.37
CA GLY A 106 -13.69 6.06 8.16
C GLY A 106 -14.10 5.39 6.83
N ILE A 107 -13.17 5.09 5.94
CA ILE A 107 -13.43 4.42 4.66
C ILE A 107 -12.89 2.99 4.67
N GLY A 108 -11.65 2.79 5.08
CA GLY A 108 -11.06 1.45 5.12
C GLY A 108 -10.99 0.80 3.73
N ASN A 109 -11.29 -0.49 3.66
CA ASN A 109 -11.24 -1.35 2.48
C ASN A 109 -12.35 -1.12 1.44
N GLN A 110 -13.25 -0.15 1.68
CA GLN A 110 -14.40 0.09 0.81
C GLN A 110 -14.02 0.81 -0.50
N GLN A 111 -12.84 1.43 -0.54
CA GLN A 111 -12.33 2.18 -1.69
C GLN A 111 -10.84 1.87 -1.89
N PRO A 112 -10.51 0.81 -2.65
CA PRO A 112 -9.14 0.37 -2.90
C PRO A 112 -8.22 1.46 -3.45
N GLU A 113 -8.79 2.43 -4.18
CA GLU A 113 -8.07 3.58 -4.73
C GLU A 113 -7.56 4.59 -3.68
N HIS A 114 -8.00 4.42 -2.44
CA HIS A 114 -7.57 5.19 -1.28
C HIS A 114 -6.68 4.39 -0.34
N MET A 115 -6.11 3.28 -0.82
CA MET A 115 -5.24 2.40 -0.06
C MET A 115 -3.85 2.29 -0.67
N VAL A 116 -2.89 1.97 0.18
CA VAL A 116 -1.57 1.44 -0.19
C VAL A 116 -1.38 0.14 0.56
N SER A 117 -1.32 -0.99 -0.14
CA SER A 117 -1.10 -2.30 0.46
C SER A 117 0.23 -2.88 0.01
N VAL A 118 0.97 -3.51 0.92
CA VAL A 118 2.15 -4.32 0.64
C VAL A 118 2.01 -5.66 1.34
N SER A 119 2.07 -6.74 0.57
CA SER A 119 2.13 -8.11 1.08
C SER A 119 3.55 -8.64 0.95
N GLN A 120 4.12 -9.11 2.06
CA GLN A 120 5.35 -9.91 2.06
C GLN A 120 4.98 -11.37 1.83
N ILE A 121 5.60 -11.98 0.82
CA ILE A 121 5.33 -13.35 0.39
C ILE A 121 6.62 -14.16 0.44
N THR A 122 6.55 -15.34 1.03
CA THR A 122 7.62 -16.34 1.03
C THR A 122 7.26 -17.49 0.11
N ALA A 123 8.14 -17.76 -0.86
CA ALA A 123 8.05 -18.93 -1.74
C ALA A 123 8.63 -20.19 -1.06
N PRO A 124 8.41 -21.40 -1.61
CA PRO A 124 8.81 -22.66 -0.97
C PRO A 124 10.32 -22.89 -0.87
N ASP A 125 11.11 -22.20 -1.69
CA ASP A 125 12.58 -22.15 -1.63
C ASP A 125 13.10 -21.06 -0.65
N ASP A 126 12.19 -20.49 0.15
CA ASP A 126 12.28 -19.30 0.99
C ASP A 126 12.68 -18.00 0.27
N SER A 127 12.55 -17.92 -1.05
CA SER A 127 12.68 -16.65 -1.77
C SER A 127 11.61 -15.65 -1.29
N GLN A 128 12.02 -14.39 -1.13
CA GLN A 128 11.17 -13.33 -0.57
C GLN A 128 10.67 -12.42 -1.68
N TYR A 129 9.37 -12.15 -1.66
CA TYR A 129 8.70 -11.26 -2.59
C TYR A 129 7.92 -10.20 -1.83
N TYR A 130 7.87 -9.00 -2.41
CA TYR A 130 7.02 -7.90 -1.94
C TYR A 130 6.11 -7.49 -3.08
N LEU A 131 4.80 -7.60 -2.88
CA LEU A 131 3.81 -7.13 -3.83
C LEU A 131 3.13 -5.90 -3.25
N MET A 132 3.23 -4.77 -3.95
CA MET A 132 2.47 -3.56 -3.62
C MET A 132 1.26 -3.43 -4.54
N GLN A 133 0.11 -3.07 -3.97
CA GLN A 133 -1.06 -2.60 -4.69
C GLN A 133 -1.49 -1.25 -4.10
N ALA A 134 -1.61 -0.22 -4.92
CA ALA A 134 -1.90 1.12 -4.41
C ALA A 134 -2.72 1.98 -5.37
N GLY A 135 -3.63 2.77 -4.82
CA GLY A 135 -4.20 3.91 -5.53
C GLY A 135 -3.22 5.08 -5.58
N VAL A 136 -3.15 5.78 -6.71
CA VAL A 136 -2.15 6.83 -6.97
C VAL A 136 -2.16 7.93 -5.90
N SER A 137 -3.35 8.40 -5.49
CA SER A 137 -3.48 9.48 -4.51
C SER A 137 -3.04 9.04 -3.11
N ALA A 138 -3.37 7.80 -2.72
CA ALA A 138 -2.92 7.24 -1.45
C ALA A 138 -1.41 7.05 -1.46
N LEU A 139 -0.86 6.52 -2.55
CA LEU A 139 0.57 6.31 -2.72
C LEU A 139 1.38 7.60 -2.62
N GLU A 140 0.92 8.70 -3.22
CA GLU A 140 1.57 10.00 -3.07
C GLU A 140 1.55 10.49 -1.62
N ALA A 141 0.41 10.35 -0.93
CA ALA A 141 0.29 10.74 0.46
C ALA A 141 1.22 9.91 1.37
N SER A 142 1.27 8.59 1.18
CA SER A 142 2.19 7.69 1.88
C SER A 142 3.66 8.05 1.60
N ASN A 143 4.01 8.32 0.33
CA ASN A 143 5.35 8.75 -0.06
C ASN A 143 5.76 10.04 0.68
N ASN A 144 4.91 11.06 0.65
CA ASN A 144 5.16 12.33 1.33
C ASN A 144 5.29 12.15 2.85
N ALA A 145 4.45 11.29 3.44
CA ALA A 145 4.52 10.97 4.87
C ALA A 145 5.81 10.23 5.24
N LEU A 146 6.33 9.39 4.36
CA LEU A 146 7.59 8.66 4.53
C LEU A 146 8.79 9.62 4.42
N LYS A 147 8.82 10.52 3.43
CA LYS A 147 9.85 11.58 3.30
C LYS A 147 9.96 12.48 4.54
N ILE A 148 8.84 12.68 5.25
CA ILE A 148 8.83 13.48 6.49
C ILE A 148 9.38 12.66 7.68
N SER A 149 9.11 11.36 7.75
CA SER A 149 9.57 10.53 8.86
C SER A 149 11.01 10.04 8.70
N GLU A 150 11.43 9.72 7.48
CA GLU A 150 12.71 9.08 7.18
C GLU A 150 13.71 10.05 6.54
N GLN A 151 14.70 10.48 7.33
CA GLN A 151 15.65 11.53 6.94
C GLN A 151 16.49 11.18 5.70
N ASN A 152 16.69 9.90 5.41
CA ASN A 152 17.51 9.43 4.30
C ASN A 152 16.68 9.10 3.04
N TYR A 153 15.36 9.26 3.09
CA TYR A 153 14.45 8.95 1.99
C TYR A 153 13.95 10.23 1.32
N ASP A 154 14.34 10.47 0.06
CA ASP A 154 13.94 11.65 -0.72
C ASP A 154 13.57 11.31 -2.18
N HIS A 155 12.95 10.15 -2.37
CA HIS A 155 12.51 9.72 -3.71
C HIS A 155 11.14 10.30 -4.04
N ASP A 156 11.02 10.89 -5.22
CA ASP A 156 9.72 11.23 -5.80
C ASP A 156 9.22 10.03 -6.60
N LEU A 157 7.93 9.71 -6.46
CA LEU A 157 7.28 8.62 -7.22
C LEU A 157 6.56 9.10 -8.47
N PHE A 158 6.31 10.40 -8.55
CA PHE A 158 5.53 11.00 -9.61
C PHE A 158 6.20 12.25 -10.13
N THR A 159 6.11 12.47 -11.45
CA THR A 159 6.38 13.77 -12.06
C THR A 159 5.09 14.31 -12.67
N SER A 160 4.94 15.63 -12.66
CA SER A 160 3.86 16.31 -13.37
C SER A 160 4.38 16.96 -14.64
N SER A 161 3.66 16.77 -15.74
CA SER A 161 3.87 17.50 -16.99
C SER A 161 2.53 18.01 -17.50
N GLU A 162 2.31 19.33 -17.42
CA GLU A 162 1.06 19.99 -17.79
C GLU A 162 -0.16 19.35 -17.10
N ASP A 163 -0.93 18.52 -17.81
CA ASP A 163 -2.15 17.85 -17.33
C ASP A 163 -1.93 16.35 -16.97
N ASN A 164 -0.70 15.84 -17.12
CA ASN A 164 -0.38 14.43 -16.93
C ASN A 164 0.51 14.20 -15.71
N ILE A 165 0.27 13.05 -15.06
CA ILE A 165 1.10 12.54 -13.98
C ILE A 165 1.74 11.26 -14.46
N ASN A 166 3.07 11.26 -14.46
CA ASN A 166 3.88 10.14 -14.87
C ASN A 166 4.49 9.48 -13.64
N ILE A 167 4.52 8.15 -13.65
CA ILE A 167 5.14 7.33 -12.61
C ILE A 167 6.64 7.29 -12.86
N ILE A 168 7.44 7.51 -11.82
CA ILE A 168 8.89 7.30 -11.84
C ILE A 168 9.13 5.83 -11.47
N GLU A 169 9.27 4.96 -12.47
CA GLU A 169 9.29 3.51 -12.26
C GLU A 169 10.47 3.06 -11.37
N ASP A 170 11.67 3.61 -11.58
CA ASP A 170 12.89 3.29 -10.81
C ASP A 170 12.78 3.60 -9.31
N ALA A 171 11.92 4.56 -8.93
CA ALA A 171 11.73 4.96 -7.54
C ALA A 171 10.73 4.07 -6.79
N MET A 172 9.88 3.34 -7.52
CA MET A 172 8.81 2.54 -6.91
C MET A 172 9.33 1.41 -6.02
N PRO A 173 10.33 0.60 -6.44
CA PRO A 173 10.91 -0.41 -5.55
C PRO A 173 11.53 0.20 -4.29
N LEU A 174 12.17 1.37 -4.42
CA LEU A 174 12.83 2.05 -3.30
C LEU A 174 11.80 2.52 -2.26
N PHE A 175 10.65 3.02 -2.71
CA PHE A 175 9.52 3.30 -1.82
C PHE A 175 9.06 2.05 -1.07
N VAL A 176 8.81 0.94 -1.78
CA VAL A 176 8.30 -0.29 -1.15
C VAL A 176 9.28 -0.81 -0.09
N LEU A 177 10.58 -0.84 -0.39
CA LEU A 177 11.58 -1.30 0.57
C LEU A 177 11.64 -0.39 1.80
N GLU A 178 11.70 0.94 1.62
CA GLU A 178 11.75 1.87 2.74
C GLU A 178 10.47 1.85 3.57
N TYR A 179 9.31 1.78 2.91
CA TYR A 179 8.01 1.70 3.54
C TYR A 179 7.88 0.43 4.41
N VAL A 180 8.35 -0.71 3.90
CA VAL A 180 8.39 -1.97 4.65
C VAL A 180 9.38 -1.90 5.81
N ASN A 181 10.60 -1.40 5.59
CA ASN A 181 11.62 -1.22 6.64
C ASN A 181 11.07 -0.38 7.80
N HIS A 182 10.42 0.74 7.47
CA HIS A 182 9.82 1.66 8.44
C HIS A 182 8.76 1.01 9.32
N ILE A 183 7.94 0.12 8.76
CA ILE A 183 6.76 -0.42 9.44
C ILE A 183 7.06 -1.75 10.14
N LEU A 184 7.86 -2.61 9.52
CA LEU A 184 8.18 -3.94 10.04
C LEU A 184 9.53 -4.00 10.78
N ASP A 185 10.26 -2.88 10.87
CA ASP A 185 11.60 -2.82 11.47
C ASP A 185 12.58 -3.81 10.81
N LEU A 186 12.60 -3.78 9.47
CA LEU A 186 13.49 -4.59 8.64
C LEU A 186 14.64 -3.75 8.07
N ASP A 187 15.66 -4.43 7.54
CA ASP A 187 16.83 -3.81 6.89
C ASP A 187 16.97 -4.33 5.45
N LEU A 188 15.95 -4.05 4.64
CA LEU A 188 15.94 -4.35 3.22
C LEU A 188 16.78 -3.32 2.46
N SER A 189 17.63 -3.81 1.56
CA SER A 189 18.52 -2.97 0.75
C SER A 189 18.23 -3.14 -0.74
N PRO A 190 18.25 -2.06 -1.54
CA PRO A 190 18.14 -2.16 -3.00
C PRO A 190 19.19 -3.09 -3.64
N ALA A 191 20.35 -3.24 -3.01
CA ALA A 191 21.41 -4.15 -3.48
C ALA A 191 21.01 -5.65 -3.43
N LYS A 192 19.93 -5.98 -2.69
CA LYS A 192 19.37 -7.33 -2.62
C LYS A 192 18.23 -7.56 -3.61
N ILE A 193 17.80 -6.56 -4.38
CA ILE A 193 16.79 -6.75 -5.42
C ILE A 193 17.39 -7.64 -6.52
N LEU A 194 16.74 -8.77 -6.79
CA LEU A 194 17.07 -9.66 -7.89
C LEU A 194 16.31 -9.27 -9.15
N GLU A 195 15.03 -8.95 -8.99
CA GLU A 195 14.13 -8.63 -10.09
C GLU A 195 12.97 -7.74 -9.61
N THR A 196 12.47 -6.90 -10.50
CA THR A 196 11.25 -6.11 -10.32
C THR A 196 10.36 -6.32 -11.53
N SER A 197 9.06 -6.55 -11.32
CA SER A 197 8.11 -6.56 -12.43
C SER A 197 8.00 -5.18 -13.08
N ASP A 198 7.47 -5.14 -14.31
CA ASP A 198 6.90 -3.90 -14.84
C ASP A 198 5.80 -3.39 -13.89
N ILE A 199 5.64 -2.06 -13.81
CA ILE A 199 4.51 -1.47 -13.10
C ILE A 199 3.26 -1.69 -13.94
N GLY A 200 2.33 -2.47 -13.39
CA GLY A 200 1.03 -2.64 -14.01
C GLY A 200 -0.01 -1.69 -13.45
N GLN A 201 -1.11 -1.59 -14.20
CA GLN A 201 -2.23 -0.72 -13.93
C GLN A 201 -3.51 -1.50 -14.13
N ASP A 202 -4.35 -1.56 -13.10
CA ASP A 202 -5.68 -2.13 -13.18
C ASP A 202 -6.72 -1.02 -13.03
N PHE A 203 -7.59 -0.89 -14.03
CA PHE A 203 -8.58 0.16 -14.09
C PHE A 203 -9.96 -0.40 -13.77
N ASP A 204 -10.55 0.09 -12.69
CA ASP A 204 -11.93 -0.20 -12.34
C ASP A 204 -12.85 0.91 -12.89
N GLU A 205 -13.62 0.55 -13.91
CA GLU A 205 -14.63 1.42 -14.53
C GLU A 205 -15.73 1.84 -13.55
N ALA A 206 -16.10 1.00 -12.58
CA ALA A 206 -17.20 1.26 -11.67
C ALA A 206 -16.85 2.30 -10.61
N THR A 207 -15.61 2.28 -10.11
CA THR A 207 -15.08 3.28 -9.17
C THR A 207 -14.33 4.42 -9.86
N ASN A 208 -14.11 4.30 -11.18
CA ASN A 208 -13.25 5.19 -11.97
C ASN A 208 -11.88 5.37 -11.30
N SER A 209 -11.28 4.24 -10.93
CA SER A 209 -10.02 4.19 -10.20
C SER A 209 -8.97 3.38 -10.94
N ASN A 210 -7.70 3.70 -10.66
CA ASN A 210 -6.56 3.01 -11.24
C ASN A 210 -5.65 2.56 -10.09
N LEU A 211 -5.42 1.25 -10.00
CA LEU A 211 -4.53 0.64 -9.03
C LEU A 211 -3.19 0.34 -9.71
N LEU A 212 -2.13 0.78 -9.07
CA LEU A 212 -0.76 0.45 -9.45
C LEU A 212 -0.34 -0.83 -8.74
N PHE A 213 0.37 -1.69 -9.45
CA PHE A 213 0.97 -2.88 -8.87
C PHE A 213 2.42 -3.07 -9.30
N ILE A 214 3.25 -3.55 -8.36
CA ILE A 214 4.64 -3.92 -8.59
C ILE A 214 4.99 -5.13 -7.71
N ILE A 215 5.80 -6.03 -8.26
CA ILE A 215 6.35 -7.19 -7.56
C ILE A 215 7.87 -7.03 -7.49
N ILE A 216 8.45 -7.22 -6.31
CA ILE A 216 9.88 -7.14 -6.06
C ILE A 216 10.36 -8.49 -5.53
N HIS A 217 11.31 -9.11 -6.21
CA HIS A 217 11.97 -10.34 -5.79
C HIS A 217 13.31 -10.01 -5.13
N MET A 218 13.51 -10.49 -3.90
CA MET A 218 14.67 -10.19 -3.07
C MET A 218 15.54 -11.42 -2.82
N ALA A 219 16.85 -11.21 -2.83
CA ALA A 219 17.82 -12.17 -2.33
C ALA A 219 17.71 -12.30 -0.80
N LYS A 220 17.99 -13.49 -0.29
CA LYS A 220 18.13 -13.75 1.15
C LYS A 220 19.25 -12.89 1.76
#